data_AF-A0A962VVL5-F1
#
_entry.id   AF-A0A962VVL5-F1
#
_cell.length_a   1.000
_cell.length_b   1.000
_cell.length_c   1.000
_cell.angle_alpha   90.00
_cell.angle_beta   90.00
_cell.angle_gamma   90.00
#
_symmetry.space_group_name_H-M   'P 1'
#
loop_
_entity.id
_entity.type
_entity.pdbx_description
1 polymer ?
#
loop_
_entity_poly.entity_id
_entity_poly.type
_entity_poly.pdbx_seq_one_letter_code
_entity_poly.pdbx_strand_id
1 'polypeptide(L)' 'MRTVQLTLEYDLVTAVDRAAGQRRQSRSAFTRDALRAALAKLEAQALERQHREGYLHQPVRPGEFSDFEDEQVWGD' A
#
# COMPACT_ATOMS: atom_id res chain seq x y z
N MET A 1 -13.09 21.04 -2.08
CA MET A 1 -12.18 20.60 -1.00
C MET A 1 -12.76 21.08 0.32
N ARG A 2 -12.68 20.29 1.39
CA ARG A 2 -13.11 20.70 2.73
C ARG A 2 -11.86 20.97 3.57
N THR A 3 -11.78 22.13 4.20
CA THR A 3 -10.70 22.46 5.13
C THR A 3 -10.99 21.84 6.49
N VAL A 4 -10.00 21.13 7.03
CA VAL A 4 -10.04 20.53 8.36
C VAL A 4 -8.86 21.05 9.16
N GLN A 5 -9.07 21.31 10.46
CA GLN A 5 -7.97 21.57 11.38
C GLN A 5 -7.50 20.25 11.98
N LEU A 6 -6.19 20.05 11.99
CA LEU A 6 -5.52 18.86 12.53
C LEU A 6 -4.41 19.34 13.46
N THR A 7 -4.31 18.72 14.63
CA THR A 7 -3.18 18.96 15.54
C THR A 7 -2.12 17.91 15.26
N LEU A 8 -0.88 18.36 15.07
CA LEU A 8 0.29 17.53 14.82
C LEU A 8 1.42 17.99 15.74
N GLU A 9 2.29 17.06 16.09
CA GLU A 9 3.52 17.33 16.83
C GLU A 9 4.41 18.28 16.03
N TYR A 10 5.10 19.18 16.74
CA TYR A 10 5.95 20.20 16.11
C TYR A 10 6.99 19.59 15.17
N ASP A 11 7.69 18.54 15.63
CA ASP A 11 8.75 17.88 14.87
C ASP A 11 8.22 17.25 13.57
N LEU A 12 6.98 16.73 13.61
CA LEU A 12 6.33 16.18 12.43
C LEU A 12 6.00 17.28 11.41
N VAL A 13 5.52 18.44 11.88
CA VAL A 13 5.27 19.60 11.00
C VAL A 13 6.58 20.06 10.34
N THR A 14 7.68 20.13 11.11
CA THR A 14 9.00 20.49 10.57
C THR A 14 9.50 19.49 9.53
N ALA A 15 9.31 18.19 9.77
CA ALA A 15 9.67 17.15 8.81
C ALA A 15 8.84 17.25 7.52
N VAL A 16 7.52 17.48 7.64
CA VAL A 16 6.62 17.69 6.50
C VAL A 16 7.04 18.91 5.69
N ASP A 17 7.38 20.03 6.34
CA ASP A 17 7.82 21.25 5.65
C ASP A 17 9.08 21.03 4.84
N ARG A 18 10.06 20.35 5.43
CA ARG A 18 11.31 20.02 4.74
C ARG A 18 11.04 19.12 3.53
N ALA A 19 10.21 18.09 3.69
CA ALA A 19 9.88 17.17 2.60
C ALA A 19 9.08 17.86 1.49
N ALA A 20 8.11 18.69 1.84
CA ALA A 20 7.33 19.47 0.89
C ALA A 20 8.22 20.44 0.10
N GLY A 21 9.14 21.14 0.79
CA GLY A 21 10.11 22.04 0.17
C GLY A 21 11.03 21.33 -0.82
N GLN A 22 11.58 20.16 -0.45
CA GLN A 22 12.41 19.34 -1.34
C GLN A 22 11.68 18.91 -2.61
N ARG A 23 10.37 18.65 -2.52
CA ARG A 23 9.52 18.25 -3.65
C ARG A 23 8.86 19.44 -4.36
N ARG A 24 9.16 20.68 -3.97
CA ARG A 24 8.50 21.91 -4.46
C ARG A 24 6.97 21.84 -4.38
N GLN A 25 6.46 21.24 -3.32
CA GLN A 25 5.03 21.13 -3.04
C GLN A 25 4.64 22.04 -1.88
N SER A 26 3.38 22.45 -1.82
CA SER A 26 2.85 23.06 -0.60
C SER A 26 2.69 22.01 0.51
N ARG A 27 2.74 22.45 1.77
CA ARG A 27 2.48 21.60 2.95
C ARG A 27 1.18 20.80 2.80
N SER A 28 0.11 21.45 2.34
CA SER A 28 -1.20 20.80 2.15
C SER A 28 -1.21 19.81 0.99
N ALA A 29 -0.46 20.05 -0.09
CA ALA A 29 -0.32 19.09 -1.19
C ALA A 29 0.41 17.83 -0.73
N PHE A 30 1.57 18.00 -0.09
CA PHE A 30 2.34 16.88 0.45
C PHE A 30 1.53 16.06 1.45
N THR A 31 0.86 16.73 2.40
CA THR A 31 0.07 16.05 3.44
C THR A 31 -1.10 15.24 2.82
N ARG A 32 -1.79 15.79 1.81
CA ARG A 32 -2.85 15.04 1.10
C ARG A 32 -2.31 13.82 0.38
N ASP A 33 -1.17 13.94 -0.28
CA ASP A 33 -0.58 12.82 -1.02
C ASP A 33 -0.11 11.72 -0.06
N ALA A 34 0.51 12.11 1.07
CA ALA A 34 0.89 11.20 2.14
C ALA A 34 -0.33 10.47 2.73
N LEU A 35 -1.41 11.18 3.03
CA LEU A 35 -2.65 10.58 3.55
C LEU A 35 -3.27 9.62 2.54
N ARG A 36 -3.31 9.97 1.25
CA ARG A 36 -3.82 9.08 0.20
C ARG A 36 -2.98 7.82 0.07
N ALA A 37 -1.65 7.94 0.13
CA ALA A 37 -0.74 6.81 0.10
C ALA A 37 -0.91 5.90 1.32
N ALA A 38 -1.11 6.47 2.51
CA ALA A 38 -1.37 5.70 3.73
C ALA A 38 -2.68 4.91 3.64
N LEU A 39 -3.76 5.51 3.13
CA LEU A 39 -5.03 4.83 2.93
C LEU A 39 -4.91 3.67 1.93
N ALA A 40 -4.26 3.90 0.78
CA ALA A 40 -4.03 2.87 -0.21
C ALA A 40 -3.20 1.69 0.35
N LYS A 41 -2.20 2.00 1.18
CA LYS A 41 -1.40 0.97 1.87
C LYS A 41 -2.26 0.14 2.83
N LEU A 42 -3.14 0.77 3.60
CA LEU A 42 -4.03 0.06 4.52
C LEU A 42 -4.98 -0.88 3.77
N GLU A 43 -5.51 -0.44 2.63
CA GLU A 43 -6.36 -1.26 1.76
C GLU A 43 -5.60 -2.48 1.20
N ALA A 44 -4.40 -2.26 0.64
CA ALA A 44 -3.56 -3.34 0.14
C ALA A 44 -3.23 -4.36 1.23
N GLN A 45 -2.88 -3.89 2.44
CA GLN A 45 -2.61 -4.76 3.58
C GLN A 45 -3.84 -5.55 4.02
N ALA A 46 -5.05 -5.01 3.87
CA ALA A 46 -6.27 -5.74 4.17
C ALA A 46 -6.51 -6.88 3.17
N LEU A 47 -6.29 -6.62 1.88
CA LEU A 47 -6.39 -7.63 0.83
C LEU A 47 -5.34 -8.73 1.01
N GLU A 48 -4.09 -8.37 1.32
CA GLU A 48 -3.02 -9.34 1.61
C GLU A 48 -3.37 -10.25 2.80
N ARG A 49 -3.95 -9.68 3.87
CA ARG A 49 -4.42 -10.47 5.02
C ARG A 49 -5.52 -11.43 4.60
N GLN A 50 -6.50 -10.94 3.85
CA GLN A 50 -7.59 -11.77 3.34
C GLN A 50 -7.08 -12.93 2.47
N HIS A 51 -6.13 -12.67 1.56
CA HIS A 51 -5.51 -13.72 0.75
C HIS A 51 -4.81 -14.76 1.64
N ARG A 52 -3.97 -14.31 2.59
CA ARG A 52 -3.27 -15.21 3.51
C ARG A 52 -4.24 -16.06 4.32
N GLU A 53 -5.28 -15.46 4.87
CA GLU A 53 -6.32 -16.17 5.61
C GLU A 53 -7.02 -17.19 4.71
N GLY A 54 -7.34 -16.83 3.46
CA GLY A 54 -7.90 -17.76 2.48
C GLY A 54 -7.04 -19.00 2.27
N TYR A 55 -5.74 -18.83 2.03
CA TYR A 55 -4.80 -19.95 1.85
C TYR A 55 -4.59 -20.79 3.11
N LEU A 56 -4.69 -20.19 4.30
CA LEU A 56 -4.62 -20.94 5.56
C LEU A 56 -5.90 -21.75 5.81
N HIS A 57 -7.06 -21.20 5.48
CA HIS A 57 -8.34 -21.89 5.64
C HIS A 57 -8.54 -23.00 4.61
N GLN A 58 -8.07 -22.78 3.37
CA GLN A 58 -8.14 -23.73 2.28
C GLN A 58 -6.74 -23.91 1.68
N PRO A 59 -5.90 -24.78 2.30
CA PRO A 59 -4.56 -25.04 1.77
C PRO A 59 -4.66 -25.78 0.43
N VAL A 60 -3.69 -25.47 -0.44
CA VAL A 60 -3.54 -26.12 -1.74
C VAL A 60 -3.30 -27.62 -1.55
N ARG A 61 -4.08 -28.43 -2.27
CA ARG A 61 -3.92 -29.88 -2.28
C ARG A 61 -2.80 -30.29 -3.25
N PRO A 62 -2.13 -31.42 -2.99
CA PRO A 62 -1.20 -31.99 -3.96
C PRO A 62 -1.89 -32.19 -5.32
N GLY A 63 -1.28 -31.69 -6.38
CA GLY A 63 -1.82 -31.81 -7.75
C GLY A 63 -2.91 -30.83 -8.14
N GLU A 64 -3.36 -29.93 -7.24
CA GLU A 64 -4.49 -29.02 -7.50
C GLU A 64 -4.26 -28.05 -8.67
N PHE A 65 -2.99 -27.73 -8.97
CA PHE A 65 -2.61 -26.83 -10.05
C PHE A 65 -1.64 -27.47 -11.05
N SER A 66 -1.49 -28.80 -11.03
CA SER A 66 -0.48 -29.50 -11.84
C SER A 66 -0.88 -29.69 -13.30
N ASP A 67 -2.14 -29.43 -13.66
CA ASP A 67 -2.68 -29.60 -15.02
C ASP A 67 -1.97 -28.74 -16.08
N PHE A 68 -1.29 -27.66 -15.67
CA PHE A 68 -0.55 -26.76 -16.56
C PHE A 68 0.99 -26.96 -16.52
N GLU A 69 1.50 -27.94 -15.77
CA GLU A 69 2.95 -28.15 -15.64
C GLU A 69 3.61 -28.52 -16.99
N ASP A 70 2.94 -29.33 -17.81
CA ASP A 70 3.44 -29.77 -19.12
C ASP A 70 3.46 -28.63 -20.18
N GLU A 71 2.76 -27.52 -19.92
CA GLU A 71 2.66 -26.37 -20.83
C GLU A 71 3.67 -25.26 -20.50
N GLN A 72 4.38 -25.33 -19.37
CA GLN A 72 5.35 -24.32 -18.93
C GLN A 72 6.72 -24.45 -19.62
N VAL A 73 6.73 -24.48 -20.95
CA VAL A 73 7.97 -24.45 -21.74
C VAL A 73 8.36 -23.00 -22.02
N TRP A 74 9.25 -22.43 -21.20
CA TRP A 74 9.89 -21.16 -21.50
C TRP A 74 11.00 -21.44 -22.51
N GLY A 75 10.84 -20.96 -23.75
CA GLY A 75 11.87 -21.08 -24.80
C GLY A 75 13.18 -20.39 -24.42
N ASP A 76 14.27 -20.78 -25.08
CA ASP A 76 15.63 -20.23 -24.90
C ASP A 76 15.72 -18.72 -25.16
#